data_AF-A0A445EWR2-F1
#
_entry.id   AF-A0A445EWR2-F1
#
_cell.length_a   1.000
_cell.length_b   1.000
_cell.length_c   1.000
_cell.angle_alpha   90.00
_cell.angle_beta   90.00
_cell.angle_gamma   90.00
#
_symmetry.space_group_name_H-M   'P 1'
#
loop_
_entity.id
_entity.type
_entity.pdbx_description
1 polymer ?
#
loop_
_entity_poly.entity_id
_entity_poly.type
_entity_poly.pdbx_seq_one_letter_code
_entity_poly.pdbx_strand_id
1 'polypeptide(L)' 'MVTREIPYSECESVVKIYKKVTSGVRPQSLNKINNSDLKSFIHKCIAHPPSARPSAAQLLHDPFFHDLHS' A
#
# COMPACT_ATOMS: atom_id res chain seq x y z
N MET A 1 0.53 -1.34 -12.74
CA MET A 1 0.19 -1.52 -11.31
C MET A 1 0.01 -3.02 -11.01
N VAL A 2 0.38 -3.46 -9.81
CA VAL A 2 0.70 -4.86 -9.46
C VAL A 2 -0.50 -5.82 -9.60
N THR A 3 -1.61 -5.52 -8.94
CA THR A 3 -2.78 -6.41 -8.87
C THR A 3 -3.72 -6.27 -10.07
N ARG A 4 -3.55 -5.24 -10.89
CA ARG A 4 -4.45 -4.86 -12.01
C ARG A 4 -5.92 -4.65 -11.58
N GLU A 5 -6.14 -4.38 -10.30
CA GLU A 5 -7.45 -4.16 -9.71
C GLU A 5 -7.54 -2.77 -9.08
N ILE A 6 -8.74 -2.21 -9.02
CA ILE A 6 -9.01 -0.97 -8.29
C ILE A 6 -8.94 -1.27 -6.78
N PRO A 7 -8.14 -0.55 -5.98
CA PRO A 7 -8.13 -0.71 -4.53
C PRO A 7 -9.53 -0.50 -3.94
N TYR A 8 -9.93 -1.36 -3.00
CA TYR A 8 -11.26 -1.38 -2.39
C TYR A 8 -12.42 -1.67 -3.36
N SER A 9 -12.16 -2.33 -4.50
CA SER A 9 -13.23 -2.78 -5.40
C SER A 9 -14.25 -3.70 -4.72
N GLU A 10 -13.92 -4.30 -3.57
CA GLU A 10 -14.85 -5.06 -2.75
C GLU A 10 -15.89 -4.20 -1.99
N CYS A 11 -15.77 -2.87 -2.02
CA CYS A 11 -16.70 -1.95 -1.37
C CYS A 11 -17.75 -1.42 -2.35
N GLU A 12 -19.03 -1.56 -2.01
CA GLU A 12 -20.16 -1.10 -2.84
C GLU A 12 -20.32 0.43 -2.90
N SER A 13 -19.68 1.19 -2.00
CA SER A 13 -19.82 2.65 -1.96
C SER A 13 -18.62 3.36 -1.34
N VAL A 14 -18.44 4.62 -1.73
CA VAL A 14 -17.39 5.52 -1.21
C VAL A 14 -17.46 5.67 0.32
N VAL A 15 -18.66 5.60 0.90
CA VAL A 15 -18.85 5.67 2.36
C VAL A 15 -18.20 4.48 3.06
N LYS A 16 -18.34 3.25 2.49
CA LYS A 16 -17.67 2.05 3.02
C LYS A 16 -16.15 2.14 2.86
N ILE A 17 -15.68 2.70 1.74
CA ILE A 17 -14.24 2.94 1.52
C ILE A 17 -13.69 3.91 2.57
N TYR A 18 -14.35 5.06 2.77
CA TYR A 18 -13.94 6.06 3.74
C TYR A 18 -13.81 5.45 5.14
N LYS A 19 -14.83 4.71 5.61
CA LYS A 19 -14.80 4.04 6.92
C LYS A 19 -13.62 3.08 7.05
N LYS A 20 -13.35 2.25 6.03
CA LYS A 20 -12.20 1.32 6.06
C LYS A 20 -10.88 2.08 6.15
N VAL A 21 -10.69 3.08 5.28
CA VAL A 21 -9.45 3.86 5.20
C VAL A 21 -9.18 4.61 6.51
N THR A 22 -10.19 5.24 7.09
CA THR A 22 -10.04 5.99 8.36
C THR A 22 -9.83 5.08 9.56
N SER A 23 -10.33 3.84 9.52
CA SER A 23 -10.03 2.80 10.53
C SER A 23 -8.73 2.02 10.25
N GLY A 24 -7.94 2.41 9.24
CA GLY A 24 -6.68 1.74 8.89
C GLY A 24 -6.84 0.35 8.25
N VAL A 25 -8.04 -0.03 7.83
CA VAL A 25 -8.33 -1.29 7.15
C VAL A 25 -7.87 -1.21 5.70
N ARG A 26 -7.08 -2.21 5.27
CA ARG A 26 -6.44 -2.27 3.95
C ARG A 26 -7.33 -2.94 2.90
N PRO A 27 -7.14 -2.67 1.60
CA PRO A 27 -7.93 -3.30 0.54
C PRO A 27 -7.58 -4.78 0.42
N GLN A 28 -8.56 -5.61 0.07
CA GLN A 28 -8.35 -7.06 -0.10
C GLN A 28 -7.36 -7.39 -1.23
N SER A 29 -7.29 -6.54 -2.26
CA SER A 29 -6.35 -6.71 -3.37
C SER A 29 -4.89 -6.77 -2.92
N LEU A 30 -4.54 -6.19 -1.76
CA LEU A 30 -3.18 -6.28 -1.20
C LEU A 30 -2.76 -7.72 -0.85
N ASN A 31 -3.74 -8.60 -0.57
CA ASN A 31 -3.47 -10.02 -0.28
C ASN A 31 -3.09 -10.82 -1.52
N LYS A 32 -3.35 -10.30 -2.73
CA LYS A 32 -2.99 -10.93 -4.00
C LYS A 32 -1.53 -10.67 -4.41
N ILE A 33 -0.80 -9.86 -3.64
CA ILE A 33 0.60 -9.56 -3.89
C ILE A 33 1.46 -10.65 -3.24
N ASN A 34 2.12 -11.46 -4.08
CA ASN A 34 2.97 -12.57 -3.64
C ASN A 34 4.37 -12.13 -3.21
N ASN A 35 4.93 -11.09 -3.85
CA ASN A 35 6.24 -10.58 -3.51
C ASN A 35 6.18 -9.85 -2.15
N SER A 36 6.87 -10.41 -1.16
CA SER A 36 6.90 -9.92 0.23
C SER A 36 7.50 -8.53 0.36
N ASP A 37 8.58 -8.24 -0.39
CA ASP A 37 9.29 -6.96 -0.34
C ASP A 37 8.43 -5.84 -0.91
N LEU A 38 7.79 -6.08 -2.05
CA LEU A 38 6.82 -5.19 -2.66
C LEU A 38 5.61 -4.96 -1.77
N LYS A 39 5.08 -6.02 -1.16
CA LYS A 39 3.95 -5.91 -0.23
C LYS A 39 4.33 -5.06 0.98
N SER A 40 5.50 -5.31 1.57
CA SER A 40 6.07 -4.53 2.68
C SER A 40 6.27 -3.05 2.29
N PHE A 41 6.82 -2.79 1.10
CA PHE A 41 7.00 -1.46 0.57
C PHE A 41 5.66 -0.70 0.45
N ILE A 42 4.65 -1.32 -0.16
CA ILE A 42 3.31 -0.72 -0.26
C ILE A 42 2.73 -0.45 1.13
N HIS A 43 2.89 -1.38 2.08
CA HIS A 43 2.43 -1.20 3.47
C HIS A 43 3.01 0.07 4.13
N LYS A 44 4.28 0.40 3.87
CA LYS A 44 4.92 1.62 4.36
C LYS A 44 4.27 2.86 3.74
N CYS A 45 4.06 2.85 2.42
CA CYS A 45 3.47 3.97 1.68
C CYS A 45 2.04 4.31 2.15
N ILE A 46 1.22 3.30 2.44
CA ILE A 46 -0.16 3.47 2.90
C ILE A 46 -0.33 3.31 4.41
N ALA A 47 0.73 3.53 5.19
CA ALA A 47 0.68 3.40 6.64
C ALA A 47 -0.42 4.27 7.27
N HIS A 48 -1.02 3.73 8.32
CA HIS A 48 -1.97 4.42 9.19
C HIS A 48 -1.42 4.32 10.62
N PRO A 49 -1.29 5.44 11.36
CA PRO A 49 -1.70 6.81 11.00
C PRO A 49 -0.83 7.45 9.91
N PRO A 50 -1.29 8.54 9.23
CA PRO A 50 -0.53 9.19 8.16
C PRO A 50 0.86 9.69 8.56
N SER A 51 1.07 10.03 9.83
CA SER A 51 2.36 10.45 10.38
C SER A 51 3.43 9.33 10.38
N ALA A 52 3.02 8.07 10.26
CA ALA A 52 3.93 6.93 10.14
C ALA A 52 4.43 6.70 8.71
N ARG A 53 3.95 7.47 7.73
CA ARG A 53 4.37 7.33 6.33
C ARG A 53 5.74 7.99 6.14
N PRO A 54 6.74 7.26 5.61
CA PRO A 54 8.01 7.85 5.24
C PRO A 54 7.84 8.86 4.09
N SER A 55 8.77 9.81 4.00
CA SER A 55 8.83 10.73 2.86
C SER A 55 9.22 10.00 1.59
N ALA A 56 8.99 10.63 0.43
CA ALA A 56 9.45 10.11 -0.85
C ALA A 56 10.98 9.87 -0.86
N ALA A 57 11.76 10.79 -0.26
CA ALA A 57 13.21 10.62 -0.15
C ALA A 57 13.59 9.38 0.68
N GLN A 58 12.90 9.14 1.80
CA GLN A 58 13.13 7.93 2.61
C GLN A 58 12.73 6.66 1.87
N LEU A 59 11.64 6.68 1.10
CA LEU A 59 11.18 5.54 0.30
C LEU A 59 12.14 5.18 -0.85
N LEU A 60 12.84 6.16 -1.44
CA LEU A 60 13.84 5.91 -2.46
C LEU A 60 15.07 5.16 -1.94
N HIS A 61 15.36 5.29 -0.64
CA HIS A 61 16.41 4.53 0.05
C HIS A 61 15.91 3.19 0.63
N ASP A 62 14.68 2.78 0.32
CA ASP A 62 14.16 1.50 0.79
C ASP A 62 14.85 0.34 0.05
N PRO A 63 15.16 -0.78 0.73
CA PRO A 63 15.77 -1.95 0.10
C PRO A 63 15.03 -2.46 -1.13
N PHE A 64 13.71 -2.21 -1.21
CA PHE A 64 12.91 -2.52 -2.39
C PHE A 64 13.49 -1.97 -3.72
N PHE A 65 14.21 -0.83 -3.68
CA PHE A 65 14.81 -0.22 -4.87
C PHE A 65 16.29 -0.56 -5.07
N HIS A 66 16.93 -1.32 -4.17
CA HIS A 66 18.36 -1.62 -4.29
C HIS A 66 18.70 -2.46 -5.52
N ASP A 67 17.80 -3.34 -5.98
CA ASP A 67 17.99 -4.14 -7.19
C ASP A 67 17.82 -3.33 -8.49
N LEU A 68 17.27 -2.11 -8.45
CA LEU A 68 17.08 -1.25 -9.62
C LEU A 68 18.37 -0.54 -10.09
N HIS A 69 19.44 -0.62 -9.30
CA HIS A 69 20.73 0.06 -9.54
C HIS A 69 21.85 -0.89 -9.99
N SER A 70 21.51 -2.10 -10.44
CA SER A 70 22.47 -3.09 -10.97
C SER A 70 22.58 -3.08 -12.49
#